data_AF-A0A2A4PQE7-F1
#
_entry.id   AF-A0A2A4PQE7-F1
#
_cell.length_a   1.000
_cell.length_b   1.000
_cell.length_c   1.000
_cell.angle_alpha   90.00
_cell.angle_beta   90.00
_cell.angle_gamma   90.00
#
_symmetry.space_group_name_H-M   'P 1'
#
loop_
_entity.id
_entity.type
_entity.pdbx_description
1 polymer ?
#
loop_
_entity_poly.entity_id
_entity_poly.type
_entity_poly.pdbx_seq_one_letter_code
_entity_poly.pdbx_strand_id
1 'polypeptide(L)'
;MRLDNQTALITRAVSGMAAAQARLFASEGASVCVVDINETVRRQVASEIIEASGKAIYVSLDVTESSHWAEAVVKPRKRSDL
;
A
#
# COMPACT_ATOMS: atom_id res chain seq x y z
N MET A 1 -16.14 -6.97 -7.42
CA MET A 1 -15.18 -6.21 -6.60
C MET A 1 -15.23 -4.75 -7.04
N ARG A 2 -15.36 -3.80 -6.11
CA ARG A 2 -15.62 -2.38 -6.43
C ARG A 2 -14.40 -1.61 -6.93
N LEU A 3 -13.19 -2.06 -6.59
CA LEU A 3 -11.93 -1.40 -6.90
C LEU A 3 -11.06 -2.23 -7.84
N ASP A 4 -11.67 -3.14 -8.58
CA ASP A 4 -10.96 -3.96 -9.54
C ASP A 4 -10.21 -3.09 -10.56
N ASN A 5 -9.00 -3.51 -10.92
CA ASN A 5 -8.07 -2.77 -11.78
C ASN A 5 -7.62 -1.39 -11.28
N GLN A 6 -7.97 -0.99 -10.05
CA GLN A 6 -7.51 0.25 -9.43
C GLN A 6 -6.20 0.04 -8.66
N THR A 7 -5.41 1.11 -8.57
CA THR A 7 -4.21 1.17 -7.73
C THR A 7 -4.47 2.18 -6.62
N ALA A 8 -4.21 1.79 -5.37
CA ALA A 8 -4.41 2.63 -4.20
C ALA A 8 -3.10 2.83 -3.43
N LEU A 9 -2.65 4.07 -3.29
CA LEU A 9 -1.57 4.45 -2.39
C LEU A 9 -2.16 4.93 -1.08
N ILE A 10 -1.76 4.29 0.03
CA ILE A 10 -2.33 4.58 1.35
C ILE A 10 -1.20 4.95 2.30
N THR A 11 -1.19 6.22 2.70
CA THR A 11 -0.22 6.79 3.64
C THR A 11 -0.56 6.43 5.08
N ARG A 12 0.46 6.35 5.94
CA ARG A 12 0.33 5.97 7.35
C ARG A 12 -0.31 4.59 7.54
N ALA A 13 -0.12 3.70 6.57
CA ALA A 13 -0.84 2.43 6.45
C ALA A 13 -0.32 1.33 7.41
N VAL A 14 0.23 1.71 8.55
CA VAL A 14 0.77 0.79 9.58
C VAL A 14 -0.17 0.59 10.76
N SER A 15 -1.17 1.46 10.95
CA SER A 15 -2.11 1.32 12.05
C SER A 15 -3.47 1.98 11.79
N GLY A 16 -4.42 1.69 12.68
CA GLY A 16 -5.73 2.33 12.72
C GLY A 16 -6.51 2.22 11.41
N MET A 17 -7.17 3.32 11.04
CA MET A 17 -8.05 3.36 9.88
C MET A 17 -7.32 3.14 8.56
N ALA A 18 -6.09 3.64 8.40
CA ALA A 18 -5.33 3.51 7.16
C ALA A 18 -4.95 2.04 6.88
N ALA A 19 -4.51 1.31 7.91
CA ALA A 19 -4.23 -0.12 7.77
C ALA A 19 -5.51 -0.94 7.51
N ALA A 20 -6.63 -0.58 8.14
CA ALA A 20 -7.93 -1.22 7.84
C ALA A 20 -8.38 -0.94 6.41
N GLN A 21 -8.21 0.30 5.94
CA GLN A 21 -8.53 0.72 4.58
C GLN A 21 -7.68 -0.01 3.54
N ALA A 22 -6.38 -0.23 3.81
CA ALA A 22 -5.50 -0.99 2.94
C ALA A 22 -5.99 -2.43 2.73
N ARG A 23 -6.34 -3.11 3.82
CA ARG A 23 -6.88 -4.47 3.75
C ARG A 23 -8.23 -4.51 3.03
N LEU A 24 -9.12 -3.55 3.34
CA LEU A 24 -10.42 -3.44 2.67
C LEU A 24 -10.27 -3.20 1.16
N PHE A 25 -9.40 -2.28 0.75
CA PHE A 25 -9.21 -1.94 -0.65
C PHE A 25 -8.65 -3.13 -1.43
N ALA A 26 -7.71 -3.87 -0.86
CA ALA A 26 -7.21 -5.10 -1.46
C ALA A 26 -8.31 -6.17 -1.58
N SER A 27 -9.14 -6.33 -0.55
CA SER A 27 -10.29 -7.26 -0.59
C SER A 27 -11.34 -6.87 -1.64
N GLU A 28 -11.40 -5.58 -2.01
CA GLU A 28 -12.24 -5.05 -3.08
C GLU A 28 -11.55 -5.05 -4.46
N GLY A 29 -10.41 -5.75 -4.61
CA GLY A 29 -9.72 -5.98 -5.87
C GLY A 29 -8.66 -4.94 -6.25
N ALA A 30 -8.41 -3.95 -5.39
CA ALA A 30 -7.37 -2.96 -5.64
C ALA A 30 -5.98 -3.57 -5.49
N SER A 31 -5.02 -3.02 -6.23
CA SER A 31 -3.60 -3.21 -5.97
C SER A 31 -3.12 -2.10 -5.02
N VAL A 32 -2.61 -2.48 -3.85
CA VAL A 32 -2.39 -1.54 -2.74
C VAL A 32 -0.90 -1.25 -2.51
N CYS A 33 -0.55 0.03 -2.35
CA CYS A 33 0.78 0.47 -1.95
C CYS A 33 0.72 0.99 -0.50
N VAL A 34 1.24 0.19 0.42
CA VAL A 34 1.32 0.49 1.85
C VAL A 34 2.53 1.41 2.08
N VAL A 35 2.31 2.67 2.47
CA VAL A 35 3.42 3.61 2.66
C VAL A 35 3.45 4.19 4.07
N ASP A 36 4.63 4.12 4.69
CA ASP A 36 4.93 4.60 6.05
C ASP A 36 6.45 4.64 6.31
N ILE A 37 6.87 5.32 7.38
CA ILE A 37 8.26 5.34 7.86
C ILE A 37 8.64 4.06 8.60
N ASN A 38 7.69 3.38 9.24
CA ASN A 38 7.95 2.19 10.03
C ASN A 38 8.05 0.94 9.15
N GLU A 39 9.28 0.45 8.96
CA GLU A 39 9.57 -0.69 8.10
C GLU A 39 8.91 -1.99 8.54
N THR A 40 9.03 -2.34 9.81
CA THR A 40 8.52 -3.61 10.32
C THR A 40 7.02 -3.71 10.11
N VAL A 41 6.29 -2.65 10.48
CA VAL A 41 4.83 -2.69 10.44
C VAL A 41 4.30 -2.54 9.01
N ARG A 42 4.91 -1.70 8.14
CA ARG A 42 4.46 -1.59 6.75
C ARG A 42 4.62 -2.90 5.99
N ARG A 43 5.73 -3.61 6.27
CA ARG A 43 6.01 -4.92 5.67
C ARG A 43 5.02 -5.96 6.17
N GLN A 44 4.70 -5.95 7.46
CA GLN A 44 3.67 -6.82 8.04
C GLN A 44 2.30 -6.61 7.36
N VAL A 45 1.82 -5.37 7.25
CA VAL A 45 0.52 -5.08 6.63
C VAL A 45 0.47 -5.53 5.17
N ALA A 46 1.54 -5.31 4.40
CA ALA A 46 1.62 -5.81 3.03
C ALA A 46 1.59 -7.34 2.96
N SER A 47 2.33 -8.03 3.84
CA SER A 47 2.30 -9.50 3.92
C SER A 47 0.90 -10.03 4.25
N GLU A 48 0.21 -9.45 5.22
CA GLU A 48 -1.17 -9.85 5.58
C GLU A 48 -2.13 -9.71 4.39
N ILE A 49 -1.98 -8.66 3.58
CA ILE A 49 -2.78 -8.47 2.36
C ILE A 49 -2.48 -9.58 1.34
N ILE A 50 -1.20 -9.91 1.13
CA ILE A 50 -0.76 -10.93 0.17
C ILE A 50 -1.23 -12.33 0.63
N GLU A 51 -1.11 -12.65 1.92
CA GLU A 51 -1.59 -13.90 2.51
C GLU A 51 -3.11 -14.06 2.36
N ALA A 52 -3.85 -12.95 2.39
CA ALA A 52 -5.28 -12.90 2.09
C ALA A 52 -5.61 -12.94 0.58
N SER A 53 -4.65 -13.33 -0.28
CA SER A 53 -4.78 -13.37 -1.75
C SER A 53 -5.04 -12.01 -2.42
N GLY A 54 -4.74 -10.92 -1.72
CA GLY A 54 -4.75 -9.56 -2.27
C GLY A 54 -3.43 -9.19 -2.93
N LYS A 55 -3.38 -7.98 -3.51
CA LYS A 55 -2.18 -7.43 -4.16
C LYS A 55 -1.66 -6.26 -3.36
N ALA A 56 -0.41 -6.35 -2.89
CA ALA A 56 0.21 -5.25 -2.17
C ALA A 56 1.73 -5.15 -2.37
N ILE A 57 2.23 -3.92 -2.32
CA ILE A 57 3.63 -3.58 -2.11
C ILE A 57 3.75 -2.64 -0.91
N TYR A 58 4.98 -2.41 -0.45
CA TYR A 58 5.29 -1.42 0.56
C TYR A 58 6.41 -0.48 0.11
N VAL A 59 6.31 0.80 0.51
CA VAL A 59 7.33 1.83 0.22
C VAL A 59 7.59 2.66 1.48
N SER A 60 8.85 3.02 1.70
CA SER A 60 9.20 3.97 2.74
C SER A 60 8.78 5.36 2.32
N LEU A 61 7.95 6.02 3.13
CA LEU A 61 7.54 7.40 2.87
C LEU A 61 7.40 8.16 4.18
N ASP A 62 8.25 9.17 4.35
CA ASP A 62 7.94 10.32 5.20
C ASP A 62 7.15 11.33 4.37
N VAL A 63 5.90 11.59 4.75
CA VAL A 63 5.00 12.48 4.00
C VAL A 63 5.44 13.95 4.06
N THR A 64 6.30 14.32 5.02
CA THR A 64 6.85 15.68 5.16
C THR A 64 8.05 15.92 4.24
N GLU A 65 8.67 14.85 3.74
CA GLU A 65 9.85 14.89 2.88
C GLU A 65 9.45 14.79 1.40
N SER A 66 9.42 15.93 0.71
CA SER A 66 8.99 16.02 -0.70
C SER A 66 9.72 15.06 -1.65
N SER A 67 11.01 14.77 -1.38
CA SER A 67 11.86 13.90 -2.19
C SER A 67 11.42 12.42 -2.17
N HIS A 68 10.73 11.98 -1.11
CA HIS A 68 10.28 10.58 -0.97
C HIS A 68 9.08 10.24 -1.87
N TRP A 69 8.31 11.25 -2.29
CA TRP A 69 7.08 11.03 -3.06
C TRP A 69 7.31 10.46 -4.45
N ALA A 70 8.43 10.77 -5.09
CA ALA A 70 8.75 10.28 -6.42
C ALA A 70 8.74 8.74 -6.47
N GLU A 71 9.38 8.09 -5.49
CA GLU A 71 9.40 6.64 -5.38
C GLU A 71 8.00 6.08 -5.08
N ALA A 72 7.30 6.69 -4.12
CA ALA A 72 5.98 6.25 -3.66
C ALA A 72 4.93 6.26 -4.78
N VAL A 73 5.00 7.22 -5.72
CA VAL A 73 4.06 7.31 -6.84
C VAL A 73 4.48 6.45 -8.04
N VAL A 74 5.78 6.26 -8.27
CA VAL A 74 6.29 5.53 -9.44
C VAL A 74 6.16 4.01 -9.29
N LYS A 75 6.54 3.45 -8.14
CA LYS A 75 6.50 2.01 -7.88
C LYS A 75 5.12 1.38 -8.16
N PRO A 76 4.01 1.86 -7.58
CA PRO A 76 2.70 1.23 -7.78
C PRO A 76 2.11 1.46 -9.19
N ARG A 77 2.71 2.35 -10.00
CA ARG A 77 2.24 2.62 -11.36
C ARG A 77 2.64 1.52 -12.34
N LYS A 78 3.72 0.78 -12.06
CA LYS A 78 4.11 -0.39 -12.82
C LYS A 78 3.26 -1.57 -12.35
N ARG A 79 2.21 -1.90 -13.10
CA ARG A 79 1.35 -3.07 -12.84
C ARG A 79 2.11 -4.40 -12.77
N SER A 80 3.35 -4.46 -13.28
CA SER A 80 4.24 -5.62 -13.14
C SER A 80 4.74 -5.85 -11.71
N ASP A 81 4.67 -4.83 -10.87
CA ASP A 81 5.26 -4.83 -9.53
C ASP A 81 4.20 -5.16 -8.46
N LEU A 82 2.95 -5.44 -8.86
CA LEU A 82 1.75 -5.73 -8.04
C LEU A 82 1.03 -6.99 -8.52
#